data_AF-A0A968IDZ7-F1
#
_entry.id   AF-A0A968IDZ7-F1
#
_cell.length_a   1.000
_cell.length_b   1.000
_cell.length_c   1.000
_cell.angle_alpha   90.00
_cell.angle_beta   90.00
_cell.angle_gamma   90.00
#
_symmetry.space_group_name_H-M   'P 1'
#
loop_
_entity.id
_entity.type
_entity.pdbx_description
1 polymer ?
#
loop_
_entity_poly.entity_id
_entity_poly.type
_entity_poly.pdbx_seq_one_letter_code
_entity_poly.pdbx_strand_id
1 'polypeptide(L)'
;MRISFVDNIADLYELSTMQQGMLFHTLYSSSEVYFEQLSCTITGNLNVWAFKQAWVRVVARHPILRTSFHWQELDKPLQVVHSTVKLPWSEHDWKSLTLSEQQARLESFYRAIATLDLNLTKHH
;
A
#
# COMPACT_ATOMS: atom_id res chain seq x y z
N MET A 1 9.71 -27.46 -9.67
CA MET A 1 8.94 -26.22 -9.40
C MET A 1 9.77 -25.41 -8.42
N ARG A 2 10.40 -24.31 -8.87
CA ARG A 2 11.33 -23.53 -8.06
C ARG A 2 10.53 -22.43 -7.37
N ILE A 3 10.64 -22.33 -6.05
CA ILE A 3 9.86 -21.44 -5.19
C ILE A 3 10.32 -19.99 -5.47
N SER A 4 9.53 -19.24 -6.23
CA SER A 4 9.78 -17.83 -6.60
C SER A 4 9.72 -16.86 -5.43
N PHE A 5 9.26 -17.32 -4.26
CA PHE A 5 9.15 -16.49 -3.06
C PHE A 5 10.51 -16.07 -2.50
N VAL A 6 11.54 -16.91 -2.63
CA VAL A 6 12.86 -16.62 -2.05
C VAL A 6 13.62 -15.56 -2.85
N ASP A 7 13.38 -15.49 -4.17
CA ASP A 7 14.13 -14.63 -5.08
C ASP A 7 13.79 -13.13 -4.92
N ASN A 8 12.66 -12.80 -4.29
CA ASN A 8 12.23 -11.41 -4.06
C ASN A 8 12.31 -10.98 -2.58
N ILE A 9 13.09 -11.66 -1.74
CA ILE A 9 13.34 -11.25 -0.36
C ILE A 9 14.68 -10.53 -0.28
N ALA A 10 14.67 -9.30 0.23
CA ALA A 10 15.86 -8.53 0.52
C ALA A 10 16.31 -8.68 1.98
N ASP A 11 15.36 -8.74 2.91
CA ASP A 11 15.65 -8.87 4.34
C ASP A 11 14.44 -9.39 5.12
N LEU A 12 14.69 -9.86 6.34
CA LEU A 12 13.70 -10.47 7.21
C LEU A 12 14.01 -10.17 8.69
N TYR A 13 13.01 -9.68 9.41
CA TYR A 13 13.16 -9.29 10.82
C TYR A 13 11.97 -9.74 11.66
N GLU A 14 12.18 -9.93 12.97
CA GLU A 14 11.09 -10.00 13.94
C GLU A 14 10.42 -8.62 14.08
N LEU A 15 9.11 -8.59 14.35
CA LEU A 15 8.40 -7.35 14.67
C LEU A 15 8.77 -6.87 16.07
N SER A 16 8.91 -5.55 16.23
CA SER A 16 8.97 -4.93 17.57
C SER A 16 7.65 -5.13 18.33
N THR A 17 7.70 -5.08 19.67
CA THR A 17 6.50 -5.23 20.53
C THR A 17 5.35 -4.31 20.11
N MET A 18 5.65 -3.06 19.73
CA MET A 18 4.64 -2.12 19.25
C MET A 18 4.02 -2.55 17.92
N GLN A 19 4.84 -3.02 16.96
CA GLN A 19 4.34 -3.53 15.68
C GLN A 19 3.49 -4.80 15.86
N GLN A 20 3.84 -5.67 16.81
CA GLN A 20 3.04 -6.84 17.15
C GLN A 20 1.67 -6.43 17.70
N GLY A 21 1.64 -5.44 18.60
CA GLY A 21 0.38 -4.87 19.12
C GLY A 21 -0.49 -4.30 18.01
N MET A 22 0.08 -3.47 17.14
CA MET A 22 -0.65 -2.90 15.98
C MET A 22 -1.19 -4.00 15.06
N LEU A 23 -0.38 -5.00 14.70
CA LEU A 23 -0.80 -6.13 13.86
C LEU A 23 -1.97 -6.89 14.50
N PHE A 24 -1.88 -7.21 15.79
CA PHE A 24 -2.96 -7.88 16.52
C PHE A 24 -4.23 -7.03 16.52
N HIS A 25 -4.13 -5.73 16.80
CA HIS A 25 -5.29 -4.84 16.75
C HIS A 25 -5.94 -4.79 15.36
N THR A 26 -5.16 -4.68 14.29
CA THR A 26 -5.68 -4.67 12.91
C THR A 26 -6.38 -5.98 12.52
N LEU A 27 -5.93 -7.12 13.04
CA LEU A 27 -6.52 -8.43 12.71
C LEU A 27 -7.79 -8.76 13.52
N TYR A 28 -7.84 -8.35 14.80
CA TYR A 28 -8.91 -8.75 15.72
C TYR A 28 -9.96 -7.68 15.95
N SER A 29 -9.66 -6.43 15.59
CA SER A 29 -10.66 -5.39 15.48
C SER A 29 -10.69 -4.95 14.03
N SER A 30 -11.89 -4.81 13.44
CA SER A 30 -12.09 -4.14 12.16
C SER A 30 -11.80 -2.64 12.26
N SER A 31 -10.71 -2.28 12.93
CA SER A 31 -10.35 -0.91 13.24
C SER A 31 -9.47 -0.39 12.11
N GLU A 32 -10.00 0.60 11.40
CA GLU A 32 -9.28 1.40 10.41
C GLU A 32 -8.28 2.38 11.08
N VAL A 33 -8.03 2.24 12.39
CA VAL A 33 -7.26 3.18 13.22
C VAL A 33 -5.82 3.35 12.75
N TYR A 34 -5.27 2.34 12.06
CA TYR A 34 -3.91 2.36 11.51
C TYR A 34 -3.89 2.52 9.98
N PHE A 35 -5.03 2.83 9.36
CA PHE A 35 -5.13 3.16 7.95
C PHE A 35 -5.12 4.68 7.77
N GLU A 36 -4.25 5.16 6.88
CA GLU A 36 -4.15 6.57 6.55
C GLU A 36 -4.42 6.77 5.07
N GLN A 37 -5.36 7.66 4.75
CA GLN A 37 -5.69 8.06 3.39
C GLN A 37 -5.28 9.52 3.16
N LEU A 38 -4.22 9.71 2.36
CA LEU A 38 -3.74 11.03 1.96
C LEU A 38 -4.24 11.41 0.56
N SER A 39 -4.84 12.59 0.44
CA SER A 39 -5.24 13.20 -0.82
C SER A 39 -4.60 14.58 -0.97
N CYS A 40 -4.08 14.89 -2.16
CA CYS A 40 -3.49 16.19 -2.47
C CYS A 40 -3.95 16.69 -3.84
N THR A 41 -4.30 17.97 -3.93
CA THR A 41 -4.61 18.63 -5.20
C THR A 41 -3.34 19.28 -5.76
N ILE A 42 -2.98 18.92 -6.99
CA ILE A 42 -1.87 19.54 -7.73
C ILE A 42 -2.47 20.41 -8.82
N THR A 43 -2.13 21.70 -8.82
CA THR A 43 -2.57 22.65 -9.84
C THR A 43 -1.43 22.95 -10.81
N GLY A 44 -1.77 23.15 -12.09
CA GLY A 44 -0.81 23.42 -13.16
C GLY A 44 -0.42 22.19 -13.98
N ASN A 45 0.68 22.29 -14.73
CA ASN A 45 1.11 21.24 -15.65
C ASN A 45 1.86 20.14 -14.91
N LEU A 46 1.18 19.02 -14.66
CA LEU A 46 1.79 17.82 -14.10
C LEU A 46 2.26 16.87 -15.21
N ASN A 47 3.56 16.55 -15.22
CA ASN A 47 4.07 15.43 -16.00
C ASN A 47 3.80 14.13 -15.23
N VAL A 48 2.70 13.45 -15.58
CA VAL A 48 2.24 12.23 -14.90
C VAL A 48 3.28 11.11 -14.94
N TRP A 49 4.00 10.96 -16.07
CA TRP A 49 5.04 9.95 -16.20
C TRP A 49 6.19 10.20 -15.21
N ALA A 50 6.71 11.43 -15.15
CA ALA A 50 7.78 11.78 -14.23
C ALA A 50 7.35 11.62 -12.76
N PHE A 51 6.11 12.00 -12.45
CA PHE A 51 5.54 11.85 -11.11
C PHE A 51 5.45 10.37 -10.69
N LYS A 52 4.97 9.50 -11.58
CA LYS A 52 4.96 8.05 -11.34
C LYS A 52 6.35 7.48 -11.13
N GLN A 53 7.34 7.90 -11.93
CA GLN A 53 8.73 7.47 -11.75
C GLN A 53 9.33 7.94 -10.43
N ALA A 54 8.96 9.13 -9.94
CA ALA A 54 9.36 9.59 -8.62
C ALA A 54 8.83 8.65 -7.52
N TRP A 55 7.55 8.26 -7.58
CA TRP A 55 6.98 7.28 -6.64
C TRP A 55 7.64 5.91 -6.70
N VAL A 56 7.96 5.41 -7.90
CA VAL A 56 8.73 4.15 -8.05
C VAL A 56 10.06 4.25 -7.32
N ARG A 57 10.78 5.37 -7.42
CA ARG A 57 12.04 5.60 -6.70
C ARG A 57 11.85 5.70 -5.19
N VAL A 58 10.80 6.35 -4.72
CA VAL A 58 10.46 6.44 -3.29
C VAL A 58 10.22 5.04 -2.73
N VAL A 59 9.38 4.23 -3.39
CA VAL A 59 9.11 2.84 -2.97
C VAL A 59 10.38 1.99 -2.99
N ALA A 60 11.23 2.12 -4.02
CA ALA A 60 12.50 1.41 -4.08
C ALA A 60 13.44 1.81 -2.92
N ARG A 61 13.54 3.11 -2.63
CA ARG A 61 14.42 3.69 -1.61
C ARG A 61 14.02 3.34 -0.18
N HIS A 62 12.73 3.24 0.12
CA HIS A 62 12.22 3.07 1.49
C HIS A 62 11.71 1.64 1.74
N PRO A 63 12.48 0.78 2.45
CA PRO A 63 12.13 -0.63 2.66
C PRO A 63 10.73 -0.87 3.22
N ILE A 64 10.28 -0.01 4.14
CA ILE A 64 8.96 -0.15 4.78
C ILE A 64 7.79 -0.15 3.79
N LEU A 65 7.90 0.56 2.65
CA LEU A 65 6.89 0.57 1.59
C LEU A 65 6.86 -0.75 0.80
N ARG A 66 7.92 -1.55 0.93
CA ARG A 66 8.09 -2.88 0.35
C ARG A 66 8.02 -3.99 1.39
N THR A 67 7.50 -3.70 2.58
CA THR A 67 7.37 -4.70 3.64
C THR A 67 5.99 -5.38 3.59
N SER A 68 5.95 -6.66 3.94
CA SER A 68 4.74 -7.41 4.29
C SER A 68 4.92 -8.07 5.66
N PHE A 69 3.83 -8.31 6.37
CA PHE A 69 3.82 -8.95 7.67
C PHE A 69 3.27 -10.37 7.56
N HIS A 70 3.94 -11.33 8.19
CA HIS A 70 3.58 -12.75 8.18
C HIS A 70 3.52 -13.25 9.62
N TRP A 71 2.42 -13.90 9.99
CA TRP A 71 2.18 -14.35 11.37
C TRP A 71 1.46 -15.70 11.45
N GLN A 72 0.91 -16.18 10.33
CA GLN A 72 0.25 -17.49 10.27
C GLN A 72 1.33 -18.58 10.28
N GLU A 73 1.12 -19.61 11.12
CA GLU A 73 2.00 -20.78 11.20
C GLU A 73 3.46 -20.46 11.57
N LEU A 74 3.67 -19.35 12.31
CA LEU A 74 4.98 -18.93 12.80
C LEU A 74 4.95 -18.70 14.32
N ASP A 75 6.03 -19.08 15.02
CA ASP A 75 6.17 -18.87 16.47
C ASP A 75 6.18 -17.38 16.86
N LYS A 76 6.68 -16.54 15.96
CA LYS A 76 6.71 -15.08 16.08
C LYS A 76 6.35 -14.45 14.74
N PRO A 77 5.63 -13.31 14.73
CA PRO A 77 5.38 -12.59 13.50
C PRO A 77 6.68 -12.01 12.92
N LEU A 78 6.77 -12.04 11.60
CA LEU A 78 7.92 -11.59 10.83
C LEU A 78 7.52 -10.48 9.86
N GLN A 79 8.43 -9.52 9.67
CA GLN A 79 8.35 -8.55 8.59
C GLN A 79 9.33 -8.96 7.49
N VAL A 80 8.79 -9.11 6.28
CA VAL A 80 9.55 -9.51 5.09
C VAL A 80 9.69 -8.29 4.21
N VAL A 81 10.94 -7.88 3.97
CA VAL A 81 11.27 -6.79 3.06
C VAL A 81 11.47 -7.36 1.66
N HIS A 82 10.62 -6.98 0.71
CA HIS A 82 10.67 -7.48 -0.65
C HIS A 82 11.68 -6.71 -1.50
N SER A 83 12.61 -7.34 -2.21
CA SER A 83 13.61 -6.67 -3.07
C SER A 83 12.97 -5.67 -4.03
N THR A 84 11.85 -6.04 -4.64
CA THR A 84 11.03 -5.17 -5.47
C THR A 84 9.55 -5.37 -5.19
N VAL A 85 8.75 -4.33 -5.41
CA VAL A 85 7.28 -4.43 -5.45
C VAL A 85 6.76 -3.61 -6.63
N LYS A 86 5.64 -4.02 -7.20
CA LYS A 86 4.94 -3.22 -8.19
C LYS A 86 4.20 -2.08 -7.49
N LEU A 87 4.40 -0.84 -7.93
CA LEU A 87 3.61 0.30 -7.47
C LEU A 87 2.15 0.13 -7.94
N PRO A 88 1.17 0.00 -7.03
CA PRO A 88 -0.24 -0.08 -7.39
C PRO A 88 -0.74 1.31 -7.81
N TRP A 89 -0.54 1.64 -9.09
CA TRP A 89 -0.85 2.94 -9.66
C TRP A 89 -2.03 2.86 -10.62
N SER A 90 -3.07 3.66 -10.39
CA SER A 90 -4.20 3.84 -11.30
C SER A 90 -4.32 5.30 -11.75
N GLU A 91 -4.72 5.51 -13.00
CA GLU A 91 -4.99 6.82 -13.57
C GLU A 91 -6.44 6.87 -14.02
N HIS A 92 -7.15 7.92 -13.60
CA HIS A 92 -8.54 8.15 -13.98
C HIS A 92 -8.63 9.53 -14.64
N ASP A 93 -8.98 9.56 -15.94
CA ASP A 93 -9.23 10.81 -16.66
C ASP A 93 -10.73 11.14 -16.59
N TRP A 94 -11.06 12.25 -15.95
CA TRP A 94 -12.44 12.75 -15.80
C TRP A 94 -12.67 14.09 -16.48
N LYS A 95 -11.78 14.53 -17.37
CA LYS A 95 -11.87 15.84 -18.03
C LYS A 95 -13.15 16.03 -18.83
N SER A 96 -13.77 14.95 -19.29
CA SER A 96 -15.03 14.99 -20.03
C SER A 96 -16.28 15.17 -19.15
N LEU A 97 -16.13 15.08 -17.82
CA LEU A 97 -17.23 15.20 -16.87
C LEU A 97 -17.39 16.65 -16.40
N THR A 98 -18.61 17.03 -16.03
CA THR A 98 -18.87 18.30 -15.33
C THR A 98 -18.21 18.30 -13.95
N LEU A 99 -17.96 19.48 -13.38
CA LEU A 99 -17.33 19.58 -12.05
C LEU A 99 -18.13 18.85 -10.95
N SER A 100 -19.46 18.89 -11.02
CA SER A 100 -20.33 18.18 -10.07
C SER A 100 -20.15 16.65 -10.18
N GLU A 101 -20.08 16.13 -11.41
CA GLU A 101 -19.84 14.70 -11.65
C GLU A 101 -18.43 14.28 -11.23
N GLN A 102 -17.41 15.12 -11.47
CA GLN A 102 -16.04 14.85 -11.00
C GLN A 102 -15.99 14.74 -9.47
N GLN A 103 -16.64 15.66 -8.76
CA GLN A 103 -16.69 15.67 -7.30
C GLN A 103 -17.42 14.42 -6.75
N ALA A 104 -18.60 14.10 -7.28
CA ALA A 104 -19.35 12.91 -6.87
C ALA A 104 -18.57 11.62 -7.11
N ARG A 105 -17.80 11.57 -8.21
CA ARG A 105 -16.96 10.42 -8.55
C ARG A 105 -15.73 10.31 -7.65
N LEU A 106 -15.11 11.43 -7.30
CA LEU A 106 -13.99 11.48 -6.35
C LEU A 106 -14.40 10.99 -4.96
N GLU A 107 -15.54 11.45 -4.45
CA GLU A 107 -16.06 11.00 -3.15
C GLU A 107 -16.37 9.50 -3.12
N SER A 108 -16.96 9.00 -4.21
CA SER A 108 -17.25 7.57 -4.36
C SER A 108 -15.97 6.75 -4.46
N PHE A 109 -14.94 7.28 -5.12
CA PHE A 109 -13.63 6.65 -5.19
C PHE A 109 -12.95 6.58 -3.81
N TYR A 110 -13.02 7.63 -3.00
CA TYR A 110 -12.49 7.60 -1.63
C TYR A 110 -13.20 6.60 -0.74
N ARG A 111 -14.54 6.52 -0.82
CA ARG A 111 -15.30 5.49 -0.10
C ARG A 111 -14.89 4.08 -0.51
N ALA A 112 -14.67 3.84 -1.80
CA ALA A 112 -14.22 2.53 -2.29
C ALA A 112 -12.82 2.16 -1.78
N ILE A 113 -11.89 3.13 -1.70
CA ILE A 113 -10.55 2.89 -1.16
C ILE A 113 -10.59 2.58 0.34
N ALA A 114 -11.40 3.28 1.12
CA ALA A 114 -11.53 3.01 2.55
C ALA A 114 -12.02 1.59 2.85
N THR A 115 -12.84 1.03 1.96
CA THR A 115 -13.33 -0.36 2.06
C THR A 115 -12.36 -1.42 1.51
N LEU A 116 -11.22 -1.01 0.94
CA LEU A 116 -10.26 -1.95 0.39
C LEU A 116 -9.49 -2.60 1.54
N ASP A 117 -9.64 -3.92 1.68
CA ASP A 117 -8.93 -4.65 2.73
C ASP A 117 -7.41 -4.51 2.54
N LEU A 118 -6.72 -4.04 3.59
CA LEU A 118 -5.27 -3.91 3.60
C LEU A 118 -4.68 -5.31 3.70
N ASN A 119 -4.37 -5.91 2.56
CA ASN A 119 -3.67 -7.17 2.55
C ASN A 119 -2.21 -6.98 3.04
N LEU A 120 -2.00 -7.20 4.35
CA LEU A 120 -0.71 -7.07 5.01
C LEU A 120 0.26 -8.19 4.66
N THR A 121 -0.22 -9.33 4.15
CA THR A 121 0.62 -10.48 3.78
C THR A 121 1.18 -10.41 2.36
N LYS A 122 0.65 -9.53 1.50
CA LYS A 122 1.00 -9.36 0.07
C LYS A 122 1.25 -10.71 -0.62
N HIS A 123 0.26 -11.59 -0.65
CA HIS A 123 0.29 -12.73 -1.57
C HIS A 123 0.08 -12.21 -2.99
N HIS A 124 1.12 -12.28 -3.83
CA HIS A 124 1.05 -12.15 -5.29
C HIS A 124 1.33 -13.49 -5.94
#